data_AF-A0A1H8J4L5-F1
#
_entry.id   AF-A0A1H8J4L5-F1
#
_cell.length_a   1.000
_cell.length_b   1.000
_cell.length_c   1.000
_cell.angle_alpha   90.00
_cell.angle_beta   90.00
_cell.angle_gamma   90.00
#
_symmetry.space_group_name_H-M   'P 1'
#
loop_
_entity.id
_entity.type
_entity.pdbx_description
1 polymer ?
#
loop_
_entity_poly.entity_id
_entity_poly.type
_entity_poly.pdbx_seq_one_letter_code
_entity_poly.pdbx_strand_id
1 'polypeptide(L)'
;MVKDFLISFSDNFKEKTKNPFLGTYLLVWLIRNWDLIYSLLNFDSNLRLKDKITFVNDYYNKTDFVENLLINIYWSFGLLILTYLLVNISRFIVNLSEKRLTPWIYKITDSKSIVLKEEYERIRAESDDLQNRLDKERETKSRLEARIKSLENEIIEVSKIKSETNNGQMDVFKPSNSEDRTDVFINRLKAKNYIDEFLKLCLSIQRGETILNDNKSLDYLLQLGLLIYKSQYSTSAKYYSITKDGEKVLEKIRLDI
;
A
#
# COMPACT_ATOMS: atom_id res chain seq x y z
N MET A 1 47.46 5.23 -51.96
CA MET A 1 48.09 6.48 -51.50
C MET A 1 47.10 7.46 -50.86
N VAL A 2 46.18 8.11 -51.58
CA VAL A 2 45.23 9.07 -50.96
C VAL A 2 44.30 8.38 -49.96
N LYS A 3 43.83 7.16 -50.27
CA LYS A 3 43.01 6.35 -49.37
C LYS A 3 43.76 5.96 -48.09
N ASP A 4 45.02 5.55 -48.22
CA ASP A 4 45.87 5.17 -47.08
C ASP A 4 46.24 6.38 -46.21
N PHE A 5 46.39 7.55 -46.82
CA PHE A 5 46.57 8.82 -46.12
C PHE A 5 45.31 9.23 -45.34
N LEU A 6 44.12 9.11 -45.95
CA LEU A 6 42.86 9.40 -45.27
C LEU A 6 42.57 8.42 -44.12
N ILE A 7 42.91 7.14 -44.29
CA ILE A 7 42.76 6.13 -43.23
C ILE A 7 43.73 6.43 -42.08
N SER A 8 45.01 6.64 -42.37
CA SER A 8 46.01 6.95 -41.33
C SER A 8 45.77 8.29 -40.62
N PHE A 9 45.23 9.29 -41.32
CA PHE A 9 44.80 10.56 -40.73
C PHE A 9 43.56 10.39 -39.85
N SER A 10 42.55 9.64 -40.33
CA SER A 10 41.33 9.34 -39.57
C SER A 10 41.62 8.54 -38.30
N ASP A 11 42.52 7.56 -38.37
CA ASP A 11 42.91 6.76 -37.22
C ASP A 11 43.70 7.57 -36.19
N ASN A 12 44.65 8.42 -36.63
CA ASN A 12 45.34 9.37 -35.74
C ASN A 12 44.37 10.39 -35.12
N PHE A 13 43.43 10.89 -35.92
CA PHE A 13 42.44 11.85 -35.44
C PHE A 13 41.50 11.19 -34.44
N LYS A 14 41.06 9.94 -34.67
CA LYS A 14 40.27 9.15 -33.70
C LYS A 14 41.05 8.91 -32.42
N GLU A 15 42.31 8.49 -32.48
CA GLU A 15 43.12 8.25 -31.28
C GLU A 15 43.35 9.52 -30.46
N LYS A 16 43.58 10.67 -31.11
CA LYS A 16 43.79 11.95 -30.43
C LYS A 16 42.47 12.61 -29.97
N THR A 17 41.37 12.42 -30.70
CA THR A 17 40.04 12.93 -30.33
C THR A 17 39.38 12.11 -29.22
N LYS A 18 39.85 10.89 -28.93
CA LYS A 18 39.50 10.17 -27.69
C LYS A 18 39.84 10.96 -26.43
N ASN A 19 40.82 11.86 -26.51
CA ASN A 19 41.06 12.81 -25.43
C ASN A 19 39.99 13.92 -25.51
N PRO A 20 39.03 13.96 -24.55
CA PRO A 20 37.96 14.96 -24.57
C PRO A 20 38.51 16.38 -24.56
N PHE A 21 39.70 16.61 -24.00
CA PHE A 21 40.35 17.91 -24.01
C PHE A 21 40.76 18.35 -25.42
N LEU A 22 41.35 17.48 -26.23
CA LEU A 22 41.83 17.88 -27.57
C LEU A 22 40.67 18.22 -28.50
N GLY A 23 39.58 17.44 -28.43
CA GLY A 23 38.36 17.74 -29.19
C GLY A 23 37.72 19.06 -28.77
N THR A 24 37.58 19.28 -27.46
CA THR A 24 37.06 20.55 -26.93
C THR A 24 37.96 21.73 -27.27
N TYR A 25 39.29 21.56 -27.18
CA TYR A 25 40.26 22.58 -27.54
C TYR A 25 40.18 22.97 -29.01
N LEU A 26 40.12 21.99 -29.91
CA LEU A 26 39.97 22.24 -31.33
C LEU A 26 38.68 23.03 -31.61
N LEU A 27 37.57 22.66 -30.97
CA LEU A 27 36.29 23.37 -31.11
C LEU A 27 36.38 24.80 -30.59
N VAL A 28 36.91 25.01 -29.38
CA VAL A 28 37.10 26.36 -28.80
C VAL A 28 38.02 27.21 -29.67
N TRP A 29 39.11 26.64 -30.16
CA TRP A 29 40.03 27.31 -31.08
C TRP A 29 39.33 27.69 -32.38
N LEU A 30 38.51 26.79 -32.97
CA LEU A 30 37.76 27.09 -34.18
C LEU A 30 36.79 28.27 -33.99
N ILE A 31 36.08 28.31 -32.85
CA ILE A 31 35.13 29.38 -32.56
C ILE A 31 35.86 30.70 -32.27
N ARG A 32 36.94 30.69 -31.48
CA ARG A 32 37.65 31.93 -31.12
C ARG A 32 38.48 32.51 -32.26
N ASN A 33 39.00 31.67 -33.16
CA ASN A 33 39.78 32.11 -34.31
C ASN A 33 38.93 32.06 -35.60
N TRP A 34 37.60 32.27 -35.47
CA TRP A 34 36.66 32.16 -36.58
C TRP A 34 37.00 33.09 -37.75
N ASP A 35 37.49 34.31 -37.48
CA ASP A 35 37.90 35.25 -38.54
C ASP A 35 39.02 34.68 -39.41
N LEU A 36 39.98 33.97 -38.81
CA LEU A 36 41.05 33.30 -39.53
C LEU A 36 40.50 32.14 -40.37
N ILE A 37 39.61 31.33 -39.82
CA ILE A 37 39.03 30.17 -40.51
C ILE A 37 38.13 30.60 -41.66
N TYR A 38 37.27 31.60 -41.41
CA TYR A 38 36.41 32.19 -42.42
C TYR A 38 37.23 32.79 -43.55
N SER A 39 38.28 33.57 -43.23
CA SER A 39 39.19 34.12 -44.22
C SER A 39 39.93 33.02 -45.00
N LEU A 40 40.31 31.92 -44.36
CA LEU A 40 41.04 30.82 -45.00
C LEU A 40 40.16 29.98 -45.93
N LEU A 41 38.91 29.71 -45.53
CA LEU A 41 37.94 28.89 -46.27
C LEU A 41 37.18 29.67 -47.34
N ASN A 42 36.98 30.98 -47.17
CA ASN A 42 36.33 31.81 -48.16
C ASN A 42 37.36 32.47 -49.08
N PHE A 43 37.04 32.53 -50.38
CA PHE A 43 37.82 33.25 -51.38
C PHE A 43 36.84 34.16 -52.13
N ASP A 44 36.71 35.41 -51.66
CA ASP A 44 35.95 36.40 -52.42
C ASP A 44 36.65 36.66 -53.76
N SER A 45 35.86 36.71 -54.83
CA SER A 45 36.33 36.92 -56.21
C SER A 45 37.10 38.24 -56.42
N ASN A 46 36.96 39.18 -55.49
CA ASN A 46 37.56 40.51 -55.54
C ASN A 46 38.84 40.66 -54.69
N LEU A 47 39.23 39.67 -53.89
CA LEU A 47 40.44 39.73 -53.04
C LEU A 47 41.62 39.03 -53.73
N ARG A 48 42.77 39.70 -53.80
CA ARG A 48 43.99 39.09 -54.34
C ARG A 48 44.64 38.22 -53.27
N LEU A 49 45.34 37.17 -53.70
CA LEU A 49 46.10 36.27 -52.80
C LEU A 49 47.02 37.04 -51.84
N LYS A 50 47.59 38.16 -52.30
CA LYS A 50 48.46 39.03 -51.51
C LYS A 50 47.74 39.68 -50.32
N ASP A 51 46.47 40.04 -50.48
CA ASP A 51 45.68 40.68 -49.43
C ASP A 51 45.35 39.67 -48.32
N LYS A 52 45.09 38.41 -48.70
CA LYS A 52 44.87 37.29 -47.78
C LYS A 52 46.12 36.93 -46.98
N ILE A 53 47.30 36.91 -47.62
CA ILE A 53 48.57 36.71 -46.92
C ILE A 53 48.84 37.85 -45.94
N THR A 54 48.57 39.10 -46.35
CA THR A 54 48.70 40.28 -45.49
C THR A 54 47.78 40.18 -44.27
N PHE A 55 46.53 39.77 -44.47
CA PHE A 55 45.58 39.55 -43.37
C PHE A 55 46.08 38.50 -42.36
N VAL A 56 46.55 37.33 -42.84
CA VAL A 56 47.05 36.27 -41.95
C VAL A 56 48.29 36.74 -41.19
N ASN A 57 49.19 37.47 -41.86
CA ASN A 57 50.38 38.01 -41.21
C ASN A 57 50.02 39.05 -40.15
N ASP A 58 49.11 39.98 -40.46
CA ASP A 58 48.60 40.97 -39.52
C ASP A 58 47.88 40.31 -38.33
N TYR A 59 47.16 39.21 -38.56
CA TYR A 59 46.49 38.46 -37.51
C TYR A 59 47.48 37.89 -36.48
N TYR A 60 48.54 37.23 -36.94
CA TYR A 60 49.57 36.68 -36.05
C TYR A 60 50.52 37.73 -35.47
N ASN A 61 50.69 38.88 -36.10
CA ASN A 61 51.46 39.99 -35.55
C ASN A 61 50.70 40.75 -34.45
N LYS A 62 49.36 40.81 -34.56
CA LYS A 62 48.50 41.46 -33.55
C LYS A 62 48.16 40.54 -32.38
N THR A 63 48.15 39.24 -32.62
CA THR A 63 47.73 38.25 -31.62
C THR A 63 48.95 37.49 -31.12
N ASP A 64 49.29 37.65 -29.84
CA ASP A 64 50.35 36.83 -29.23
C ASP A 64 49.92 35.36 -29.25
N PHE A 65 50.76 34.53 -29.86
CA PHE A 65 50.55 33.09 -29.98
C PHE A 65 50.44 32.43 -28.61
N VAL A 66 51.31 32.79 -27.67
CA VAL A 66 51.37 32.13 -26.35
C VAL A 66 50.14 32.51 -25.52
N GLU A 67 49.79 33.80 -25.51
CA GLU A 67 48.60 34.29 -24.83
C GLU A 67 47.33 33.64 -25.40
N ASN A 68 47.19 33.63 -26.73
CA ASN A 68 46.01 33.04 -27.36
C ASN A 68 45.92 31.53 -27.10
N LEU A 69 47.05 30.81 -27.12
CA LEU A 69 47.10 29.38 -26.78
C LEU A 69 46.60 29.14 -25.34
N LEU A 70 47.13 29.88 -24.37
CA LEU A 70 46.73 29.75 -22.96
C LEU A 70 45.27 30.11 -22.73
N ILE A 71 44.77 31.16 -23.38
CA ILE A 71 43.35 31.55 -23.29
C ILE A 71 42.46 30.45 -23.88
N ASN A 72 42.84 29.86 -25.03
CA ASN A 72 42.09 28.74 -25.61
C ASN A 72 42.09 27.52 -24.70
N ILE A 73 43.22 27.19 -24.06
CA ILE A 73 43.31 26.12 -23.05
C ILE A 73 42.37 26.42 -21.88
N TYR A 74 42.38 27.65 -21.36
CA TYR A 74 41.53 28.07 -20.25
C TYR A 74 40.04 27.93 -20.58
N TRP A 75 39.59 28.43 -21.73
CA TRP A 75 38.21 28.27 -22.19
C TRP A 75 37.82 26.81 -22.40
N SER A 76 38.76 25.98 -22.86
CA SER A 76 38.53 24.54 -23.05
C SER A 76 38.30 23.83 -21.72
N PHE A 77 39.11 24.12 -20.70
CA PHE A 77 38.87 23.63 -19.35
C PHE A 77 37.55 24.14 -18.77
N GLY A 78 37.22 25.42 -18.98
CA GLY A 78 35.94 25.99 -18.57
C GLY A 78 34.75 25.27 -19.19
N LEU A 79 34.82 24.96 -20.49
CA LEU A 79 33.77 24.22 -21.20
C LEU A 79 33.66 22.77 -20.68
N LEU A 80 34.77 22.10 -20.41
CA LEU A 80 34.75 20.76 -19.81
C LEU A 80 34.14 20.77 -18.39
N ILE A 81 34.54 21.73 -17.55
CA ILE A 81 33.95 21.88 -16.21
C ILE A 81 32.44 22.11 -16.34
N LEU A 82 32.03 22.99 -17.26
CA LEU A 82 30.63 23.27 -17.52
C LEU A 82 29.87 22.01 -17.97
N THR A 83 30.40 21.22 -18.90
CA THR A 83 29.71 19.99 -19.35
C THR A 83 29.57 18.98 -18.22
N TYR A 84 30.60 18.77 -17.39
CA TYR A 84 30.48 17.94 -16.20
C TYR A 84 29.45 18.47 -15.20
N LEU A 85 29.39 19.79 -15.02
CA LEU A 85 28.42 20.44 -14.15
C LEU A 85 26.99 20.20 -14.68
N LEU A 86 26.74 20.39 -15.97
CA LEU A 86 25.44 20.09 -16.59
C LEU A 86 25.04 18.63 -16.44
N VAL A 87 25.97 17.69 -16.63
CA VAL A 87 25.71 16.25 -16.45
C VAL A 87 25.33 15.95 -15.00
N ASN A 88 26.01 16.56 -14.03
CA ASN A 88 25.68 16.40 -12.62
C ASN A 88 24.32 17.03 -12.27
N ILE A 89 24.00 18.21 -12.81
CA ILE A 89 22.68 18.83 -12.66
C ILE A 89 21.60 17.93 -13.26
N SER A 90 21.82 17.37 -14.46
CA SER A 90 20.87 16.46 -15.09
C SER A 90 20.61 15.23 -14.20
N ARG A 91 21.66 14.61 -13.65
CA ARG A 91 21.52 13.51 -12.69
C ARG A 91 20.80 13.93 -11.42
N PHE A 92 21.06 15.14 -10.92
CA PHE A 92 20.39 15.69 -9.75
C PHE A 92 18.89 15.87 -10.03
N ILE A 93 18.51 16.43 -11.18
CA ILE A 93 17.11 16.61 -11.59
C ILE A 93 16.41 15.26 -11.70
N VAL A 94 17.03 14.28 -12.36
CA VAL A 94 16.45 12.92 -12.49
C VAL A 94 16.25 12.29 -11.12
N ASN A 95 17.27 12.31 -10.26
CA ASN A 95 17.16 11.78 -8.90
C ASN A 95 16.10 12.50 -8.07
N LEU A 96 15.99 13.82 -8.17
CA LEU A 96 14.98 14.60 -7.47
C LEU A 96 13.57 14.26 -7.99
N SER A 97 13.44 14.08 -9.30
CA SER A 97 12.20 13.67 -9.95
C SER A 97 11.77 12.30 -9.44
N GLU A 98 12.60 11.28 -9.63
CA GLU A 98 12.28 9.90 -9.27
C GLU A 98 12.08 9.69 -7.77
N LYS A 99 12.90 10.32 -6.93
CA LYS A 99 12.85 10.09 -5.47
C LYS A 99 11.90 11.00 -4.72
N ARG A 100 11.53 12.15 -5.28
CA ARG A 100 10.74 13.16 -4.54
C ARG A 100 9.50 13.62 -5.28
N LEU A 101 9.59 13.96 -6.57
CA LEU A 101 8.43 14.42 -7.33
C LEU A 101 7.49 13.27 -7.67
N THR A 102 8.01 12.14 -8.16
CA THR A 102 7.22 10.97 -8.55
C THR A 102 6.39 10.41 -7.39
N PRO A 103 6.95 10.17 -6.18
CA PRO A 103 6.14 9.72 -5.03
C PRO A 103 5.14 10.78 -4.56
N TRP A 104 5.50 12.07 -4.66
CA TRP A 104 4.62 13.16 -4.27
C TRP A 104 3.43 13.30 -5.23
N ILE A 105 3.66 13.20 -6.54
CA ILE A 105 2.63 13.18 -7.58
C ILE A 105 1.74 11.95 -7.40
N TYR A 106 2.30 10.76 -7.20
CA TYR A 106 1.50 9.55 -6.99
C TYR A 106 0.65 9.62 -5.71
N LYS A 107 1.17 10.21 -4.63
CA LYS A 107 0.39 10.47 -3.42
C LYS A 107 -0.84 11.37 -3.67
N ILE A 108 -0.75 12.26 -4.65
CA ILE A 108 -1.83 13.20 -4.99
C ILE A 108 -2.81 12.62 -6.02
N THR A 109 -2.31 11.88 -7.02
CA THR A 109 -3.10 11.47 -8.18
C THR A 109 -3.75 10.09 -8.04
N ASP A 110 -3.11 9.13 -7.37
CA ASP A 110 -3.64 7.77 -7.26
C ASP A 110 -3.27 7.14 -5.92
N SER A 111 -4.04 7.49 -4.88
CA SER A 111 -3.89 6.96 -3.53
C SER A 111 -4.26 5.47 -3.41
N LYS A 112 -4.62 4.78 -4.50
CA LYS A 112 -5.17 3.42 -4.44
C LYS A 112 -4.35 2.35 -5.17
N SER A 113 -3.49 2.71 -6.13
CA SER A 113 -2.90 1.72 -7.05
C SER A 113 -1.42 1.39 -6.79
N ILE A 114 -0.64 2.31 -6.21
CA ILE A 114 0.82 2.17 -6.11
C ILE A 114 1.26 2.34 -4.67
N VAL A 115 1.47 1.22 -3.99
CA VAL A 115 1.96 1.14 -2.60
C VAL A 115 3.49 1.08 -2.64
N LEU A 116 4.18 1.81 -1.74
CA LEU A 116 5.63 1.69 -1.61
C LEU A 116 5.99 0.25 -1.29
N LYS A 117 7.10 -0.26 -1.85
CA LYS A 117 7.55 -1.65 -1.62
C LYS A 117 7.62 -2.02 -0.13
N GLU A 118 8.07 -1.08 0.72
CA GLU A 118 8.12 -1.26 2.17
C GLU A 118 6.73 -1.45 2.81
N GLU A 119 5.73 -0.73 2.32
CA GLU A 119 4.35 -0.84 2.80
C GLU A 119 3.68 -2.11 2.25
N TYR A 120 3.99 -2.50 1.01
CA TYR A 120 3.59 -3.80 0.47
C TYR A 120 4.18 -4.97 1.28
N GLU A 121 5.47 -4.93 1.59
CA GLU A 121 6.12 -5.98 2.40
C GLU A 121 5.56 -6.03 3.82
N ARG A 122 5.25 -4.87 4.43
CA ARG A 122 4.58 -4.82 5.74
C ARG A 122 3.20 -5.44 5.72
N ILE A 123 2.35 -5.05 4.76
CA ILE A 123 0.97 -5.57 4.65
C ILE A 123 0.99 -7.06 4.33
N ARG A 124 1.94 -7.52 3.49
CA ARG A 124 2.13 -8.95 3.21
C ARG A 124 2.51 -9.72 4.46
N ALA A 125 3.46 -9.23 5.25
CA ALA A 125 3.86 -9.86 6.51
C ALA A 125 2.70 -9.92 7.53
N GLU A 126 1.90 -8.85 7.60
CA GLU A 126 0.71 -8.81 8.46
C GLU A 126 -0.37 -9.81 7.98
N SER A 127 -0.59 -9.90 6.67
CA SER A 127 -1.50 -10.90 6.07
C SER A 127 -1.05 -12.32 6.37
N ASP A 128 0.25 -12.61 6.24
CA ASP A 128 0.81 -13.94 6.55
C ASP A 128 0.67 -14.27 8.05
N ASP A 129 0.87 -13.30 8.95
CA ASP A 129 0.65 -13.48 10.39
C ASP A 129 -0.84 -13.74 10.71
N LEU A 130 -1.75 -12.96 10.11
CA LEU A 130 -3.19 -13.15 10.27
C LEU A 130 -3.66 -14.51 9.75
N GLN A 131 -3.14 -14.96 8.61
CA GLN A 131 -3.42 -16.28 8.06
C GLN A 131 -2.98 -17.38 9.03
N ASN A 132 -1.75 -17.27 9.57
CA ASN A 132 -1.22 -18.22 10.55
C ASN A 132 -2.05 -18.25 11.85
N ARG A 133 -2.53 -17.09 12.31
CA ARG A 133 -3.43 -17.03 13.48
C ARG A 133 -4.77 -17.70 13.20
N LEU A 134 -5.37 -17.44 12.04
CA LEU A 134 -6.62 -18.06 11.61
C LEU A 134 -6.51 -19.59 11.55
N ASP A 135 -5.42 -20.10 10.98
CA ASP A 135 -5.21 -21.54 10.86
C ASP A 135 -5.01 -22.20 12.24
N LYS A 136 -4.30 -21.55 13.17
CA LYS A 136 -4.23 -22.00 14.56
C LYS A 136 -5.59 -22.00 15.25
N GLU A 137 -6.39 -20.95 15.07
CA GLU A 137 -7.74 -20.90 15.64
C GLU A 137 -8.63 -22.02 15.09
N ARG A 138 -8.58 -22.28 13.77
CA ARG A 138 -9.30 -23.40 13.14
C ARG A 138 -8.87 -24.75 13.69
N GLU A 139 -7.56 -24.95 13.86
CA GLU A 139 -7.04 -26.19 14.43
C GLU A 139 -7.49 -26.39 15.89
N THR A 140 -7.39 -25.35 16.72
CA THR A 140 -7.86 -25.43 18.11
C THR A 140 -9.35 -25.68 18.20
N LYS A 141 -10.16 -25.04 17.35
CA LYS A 141 -11.59 -25.27 17.26
C LYS A 141 -11.91 -26.72 16.89
N SER A 142 -11.24 -27.25 15.87
CA SER A 142 -11.41 -28.65 15.46
C SER A 142 -11.06 -29.64 16.58
N ARG A 143 -9.96 -29.38 17.31
CA ARG A 143 -9.57 -30.19 18.49
C ARG A 143 -10.61 -30.12 19.61
N LEU A 144 -11.15 -28.93 19.87
CA LEU A 144 -12.21 -28.74 20.87
C LEU A 144 -13.49 -29.47 20.48
N GLU A 145 -13.92 -29.38 19.22
CA GLU A 145 -15.10 -30.11 18.70
C GLU A 145 -14.91 -31.62 18.82
N ALA A 146 -13.73 -32.15 18.48
CA ALA A 146 -13.40 -33.56 18.67
C ALA A 146 -13.45 -33.96 20.15
N ARG A 147 -12.96 -33.10 21.05
CA ARG A 147 -13.02 -33.33 22.50
C ARG A 147 -14.45 -33.32 23.02
N ILE A 148 -15.28 -32.37 22.59
CA ILE A 148 -16.70 -32.30 22.93
C ILE A 148 -17.39 -33.60 22.53
N LYS A 149 -17.22 -34.06 21.28
CA LYS A 149 -17.80 -35.32 20.81
C LYS A 149 -17.34 -36.52 21.64
N SER A 150 -16.07 -36.57 22.05
CA SER A 150 -15.57 -37.64 22.92
C SER A 150 -16.22 -37.61 24.31
N LEU A 151 -16.40 -36.41 24.89
CA LEU A 151 -17.04 -36.24 26.19
C LEU A 151 -18.55 -36.56 26.12
N GLU A 152 -19.23 -36.19 25.04
CA GLU A 152 -20.63 -36.56 24.81
C GLU A 152 -20.80 -38.09 24.76
N ASN A 153 -19.91 -38.79 24.05
CA ASN A 153 -19.90 -40.24 24.02
C ASN A 153 -19.66 -40.85 25.41
N GLU A 154 -18.71 -40.31 26.17
CA GLU A 154 -18.43 -40.75 27.55
C GLU A 154 -19.64 -40.54 28.48
N ILE A 155 -20.34 -39.40 28.36
CA ILE A 155 -21.59 -39.14 29.09
C ILE A 155 -22.67 -40.17 28.70
N ILE A 156 -22.80 -40.49 27.41
CA ILE A 156 -23.76 -41.51 26.93
C ILE A 156 -23.41 -42.88 27.52
N GLU A 157 -22.15 -43.27 27.55
CA GLU A 157 -21.73 -44.55 28.15
C GLU A 157 -21.98 -44.58 29.67
N VAL A 158 -21.61 -43.53 30.40
CA VAL A 158 -21.86 -43.44 31.86
C VAL A 158 -23.35 -43.44 32.18
N SER A 159 -24.18 -42.76 31.37
CA SER A 159 -25.63 -42.76 31.55
C SER A 159 -26.26 -44.13 31.24
N LYS A 160 -25.77 -44.86 30.23
CA LYS A 160 -26.16 -46.26 29.98
C LYS A 160 -25.83 -47.15 31.17
N ILE A 161 -24.59 -47.09 31.68
CA ILE A 161 -24.16 -47.88 32.85
C ILE A 161 -25.04 -47.56 34.08
N LYS A 162 -25.37 -46.28 34.32
CA LYS A 162 -26.30 -45.89 35.39
C LYS A 162 -27.72 -46.41 35.17
N SER A 163 -28.21 -46.44 33.94
CA SER A 163 -29.54 -47.00 33.61
C SER A 163 -29.59 -48.52 33.79
N GLU A 164 -28.50 -49.23 33.48
CA GLU A 164 -28.39 -50.67 33.71
C GLU A 164 -28.25 -51.01 35.21
N THR A 165 -27.62 -50.12 35.98
CA THR A 165 -27.50 -50.24 37.45
C THR A 165 -28.81 -49.91 38.18
N ASN A 166 -29.70 -49.12 37.57
CA ASN A 166 -30.99 -48.70 38.16
C ASN A 166 -32.20 -49.54 37.72
N ASN A 167 -32.02 -50.68 37.04
CA ASN A 167 -33.10 -51.62 36.69
C ASN A 167 -33.61 -52.44 37.91
N GLY A 168 -33.91 -51.74 38.99
CA GLY A 168 -34.41 -52.28 40.24
C GLY A 168 -35.28 -51.28 41.01
N GLN A 169 -36.14 -50.50 40.33
CA GLN A 169 -37.44 -50.01 40.82
C GLN A 169 -38.12 -49.05 39.82
N MET A 170 -39.44 -49.26 39.67
CA MET A 170 -40.55 -48.45 39.10
C MET A 170 -40.28 -46.95 38.83
N ASP A 171 -40.87 -46.26 37.86
CA ASP A 171 -42.25 -46.33 37.36
C ASP A 171 -42.41 -45.65 35.99
N VAL A 172 -43.49 -46.03 35.31
CA VAL A 172 -43.92 -45.54 33.99
C VAL A 172 -44.21 -44.03 34.03
N PHE A 173 -43.44 -43.23 33.28
CA PHE A 173 -43.86 -41.90 32.87
C PHE A 173 -43.74 -41.75 31.34
N LYS A 174 -44.90 -41.72 30.66
CA LYS A 174 -45.00 -41.23 29.27
C LYS A 174 -44.77 -39.72 29.29
N PRO A 175 -43.80 -39.15 28.55
CA PRO A 175 -43.85 -37.73 28.22
C PRO A 175 -44.80 -37.55 27.04
N SER A 176 -46.07 -37.29 27.36
CA SER A 176 -46.93 -36.48 26.50
C SER A 176 -46.49 -35.04 26.63
N ASN A 177 -46.59 -34.31 25.52
CA ASN A 177 -46.34 -32.88 25.33
C ASN A 177 -44.86 -32.50 25.16
N SER A 178 -44.56 -32.06 23.94
CA SER A 178 -43.57 -31.02 23.69
C SER A 178 -43.76 -29.91 24.71
N GLU A 179 -42.86 -29.80 25.69
CA GLU A 179 -42.65 -28.53 26.38
C GLU A 179 -42.35 -27.52 25.27
N ASP A 180 -43.30 -26.62 25.05
CA ASP A 180 -43.22 -25.58 24.04
C ASP A 180 -41.94 -24.80 24.35
N ARG A 181 -40.99 -24.71 23.41
CA ARG A 181 -39.68 -24.06 23.65
C ARG A 181 -39.84 -22.66 24.26
N THR A 182 -40.96 -22.02 23.95
CA THR A 182 -41.45 -20.76 24.53
C THR A 182 -41.56 -20.81 26.06
N ASP A 183 -42.08 -21.89 26.65
CA ASP A 183 -42.20 -22.07 28.11
C ASP A 183 -40.85 -22.17 28.80
N VAL A 184 -39.87 -22.80 28.13
CA VAL A 184 -38.49 -22.87 28.64
C VAL A 184 -37.89 -21.46 28.70
N PHE A 185 -38.12 -20.61 27.69
CA PHE A 185 -37.66 -19.22 27.70
C PHE A 185 -38.35 -18.40 28.79
N ILE A 186 -39.68 -18.53 28.94
CA ILE A 186 -40.44 -17.83 29.97
C ILE A 186 -39.98 -18.24 31.37
N ASN A 187 -39.78 -19.53 31.62
CA ASN A 187 -39.29 -20.02 32.91
C ASN A 187 -37.89 -19.49 33.23
N ARG A 188 -36.99 -19.39 32.23
CA ARG A 188 -35.65 -18.81 32.41
C ARG A 188 -35.66 -17.30 32.65
N LEU A 189 -36.65 -16.57 32.10
CA LEU A 189 -36.86 -15.15 32.39
C LEU A 189 -37.43 -14.95 33.80
N LYS A 190 -38.42 -15.76 34.21
CA LYS A 190 -38.99 -15.77 35.56
C LYS A 190 -37.94 -16.07 36.63
N ALA A 191 -37.12 -17.10 36.41
CA ALA A 191 -36.09 -17.52 37.37
C ALA A 191 -35.04 -16.44 37.69
N LYS A 192 -34.86 -15.46 36.80
CA LYS A 192 -33.92 -14.35 36.97
C LYS A 192 -34.59 -12.98 37.09
N ASN A 193 -35.92 -12.93 37.24
CA ASN A 193 -36.73 -11.71 37.29
C ASN A 193 -36.55 -10.74 36.10
N TYR A 194 -36.20 -11.25 34.91
CA TYR A 194 -35.92 -10.42 33.72
C TYR A 194 -37.15 -10.09 32.85
N ILE A 195 -38.37 -10.43 33.29
CA ILE A 195 -39.59 -10.21 32.49
C ILE A 195 -39.81 -8.71 32.24
N ASP A 196 -39.72 -7.89 33.29
CA ASP A 196 -40.00 -6.46 33.19
C ASP A 196 -38.94 -5.73 32.35
N GLU A 197 -37.67 -6.09 32.48
CA GLU A 197 -36.62 -5.53 31.62
C GLU A 197 -36.77 -6.00 30.17
N PHE A 198 -37.16 -7.25 29.93
CA PHE A 198 -37.43 -7.75 28.58
C PHE A 198 -38.57 -6.98 27.92
N LEU A 199 -39.69 -6.75 28.63
CA LEU A 199 -40.81 -5.96 28.12
C LEU A 199 -40.41 -4.51 27.83
N LYS A 200 -39.66 -3.86 28.73
CA LYS A 200 -39.16 -2.49 28.52
C LYS A 200 -38.27 -2.40 27.29
N LEU A 201 -37.34 -3.34 27.12
CA LEU A 201 -36.45 -3.37 25.95
C LEU A 201 -37.21 -3.63 24.65
N CYS A 202 -38.17 -4.55 24.65
CA CYS A 202 -39.04 -4.80 23.50
C CYS A 202 -39.85 -3.55 23.12
N LEU A 203 -40.36 -2.79 24.09
CA LEU A 203 -41.06 -1.53 23.86
C LEU A 203 -40.15 -0.45 23.27
N SER A 204 -38.94 -0.28 23.81
CA SER A 204 -37.95 0.66 23.27
C SER A 204 -37.55 0.29 21.83
N ILE A 205 -37.37 -1.01 21.54
CA ILE A 205 -37.09 -1.50 20.19
C ILE A 205 -38.26 -1.21 19.24
N GLN A 206 -39.50 -1.46 19.67
CA GLN A 206 -40.70 -1.17 18.86
C GLN A 206 -40.88 0.33 18.59
N ARG A 207 -40.45 1.20 19.52
CA ARG A 207 -40.44 2.66 19.36
C ARG A 207 -39.28 3.20 18.52
N GLY A 208 -38.34 2.33 18.12
CA GLY A 208 -37.14 2.73 17.39
C GLY A 208 -36.12 3.49 18.24
N GLU A 209 -36.17 3.32 19.56
CA GLU A 209 -35.22 3.92 20.50
C GLU A 209 -33.88 3.17 20.48
N THR A 210 -32.79 3.90 20.73
CA THR A 210 -31.44 3.33 20.83
C THR A 210 -31.19 2.81 22.23
N ILE A 211 -30.54 1.65 22.36
CA ILE A 211 -30.21 1.05 23.66
C ILE A 211 -28.73 1.29 23.97
N LEU A 212 -28.44 1.75 25.18
CA LEU A 212 -27.07 1.98 25.66
C LEU A 212 -26.32 0.65 25.86
N ASN A 213 -25.03 0.65 25.54
CA ASN A 213 -24.17 -0.55 25.61
C ASN A 213 -23.97 -1.11 27.03
N ASP A 214 -24.23 -0.33 28.08
CA ASP A 214 -24.03 -0.72 29.50
C ASP A 214 -25.24 -1.46 30.12
N ASN A 215 -26.22 -1.86 29.30
CA ASN A 215 -27.39 -2.55 29.81
C ASN A 215 -27.11 -4.03 30.09
N LYS A 216 -26.84 -4.39 31.35
CA LYS A 216 -26.54 -5.75 31.80
C LYS A 216 -27.60 -6.81 31.43
N SER A 217 -28.86 -6.40 31.30
CA SER A 217 -29.96 -7.31 30.91
C SER A 217 -29.88 -7.70 29.43
N LEU A 218 -29.26 -6.86 28.60
CA LEU A 218 -29.17 -7.05 27.16
C LEU A 218 -28.28 -8.25 26.81
N ASP A 219 -27.14 -8.42 27.47
CA ASP A 219 -26.23 -9.54 27.22
C ASP A 219 -26.91 -10.89 27.46
N TYR A 220 -27.71 -11.00 28.51
CA TYR A 220 -28.46 -12.21 28.83
C TYR A 220 -29.57 -12.50 27.80
N LEU A 221 -30.28 -11.46 27.35
CA LEU A 221 -31.35 -11.60 26.35
C LEU A 221 -30.80 -11.92 24.94
N LEU A 222 -29.61 -11.40 24.60
CA LEU A 222 -28.85 -11.79 23.41
C LEU A 222 -28.38 -13.25 23.51
N GLN A 223 -27.87 -13.67 24.68
CA GLN A 223 -27.44 -15.05 24.92
C GLN A 223 -28.60 -16.05 24.78
N LEU A 224 -29.80 -15.66 25.22
CA LEU A 224 -31.03 -16.44 25.03
C LEU A 224 -31.55 -16.42 23.58
N GLY A 225 -31.01 -15.57 22.71
CA GLY A 225 -31.44 -15.44 21.31
C GLY A 225 -32.80 -14.75 21.14
N LEU A 226 -33.28 -14.02 22.15
CA LEU A 226 -34.56 -13.31 22.09
C LEU A 226 -34.44 -11.95 21.38
N LEU A 227 -33.24 -11.36 21.40
CA LEU A 227 -32.89 -10.12 20.71
C LEU A 227 -31.69 -10.35 19.78
N ILE A 228 -31.58 -9.57 18.72
CA ILE A 228 -30.43 -9.56 17.79
C ILE A 228 -29.99 -8.11 17.56
N TYR A 229 -28.68 -7.92 17.39
CA TYR A 229 -28.08 -6.65 17.02
C TYR A 229 -28.42 -6.28 15.56
N LYS A 230 -28.84 -5.03 15.34
CA LYS A 230 -29.22 -4.52 14.01
C LYS A 230 -28.15 -3.60 13.41
N SER A 231 -27.82 -2.51 14.11
CA SER A 231 -26.86 -1.52 13.61
C SER A 231 -26.33 -0.62 14.73
N GLN A 232 -25.17 -0.01 14.48
CA GLN A 232 -24.54 0.95 15.40
C GLN A 232 -25.18 2.32 15.19
N TYR A 233 -25.56 3.00 16.28
CA TYR A 233 -25.98 4.40 16.23
C TYR A 233 -24.84 5.34 16.62
N SER A 234 -24.18 5.07 17.76
CA SER A 234 -23.03 5.83 18.26
C SER A 234 -22.03 4.90 18.96
N THR A 235 -20.90 5.41 19.44
CA THR A 235 -19.94 4.64 20.25
C THR A 235 -20.55 4.06 21.53
N SER A 236 -21.62 4.67 22.05
CA SER A 236 -22.28 4.29 23.31
C SER A 236 -23.67 3.68 23.16
N ALA A 237 -24.28 3.71 21.96
CA ALA A 237 -25.64 3.24 21.74
C ALA A 237 -25.84 2.45 20.42
N LYS A 238 -26.70 1.44 20.47
CA LYS A 238 -26.96 0.48 19.38
C LYS A 238 -28.46 0.25 19.14
N TYR A 239 -28.80 -0.15 17.92
CA TYR A 239 -30.13 -0.63 17.56
C TYR A 239 -30.20 -2.15 17.62
N TYR A 240 -31.34 -2.65 18.12
CA TYR A 240 -31.64 -4.07 18.25
C TYR A 240 -32.97 -4.40 17.58
N SER A 241 -33.17 -5.67 17.26
CA SER A 241 -34.44 -6.22 16.74
C SER A 241 -34.83 -7.46 17.53
N ILE A 242 -36.14 -7.67 17.68
CA ILE A 242 -36.69 -8.86 18.35
C ILE A 242 -36.60 -10.05 17.37
N THR A 243 -36.24 -11.23 17.85
CA THR A 243 -36.20 -12.45 17.03
C THR A 243 -37.58 -13.10 16.93
N LYS A 244 -37.76 -14.05 16.02
CA LYS A 244 -39.02 -14.82 15.92
C LYS A 244 -39.37 -15.54 17.22
N ASP A 245 -38.38 -16.03 17.95
CA ASP A 245 -38.59 -16.66 19.25
C ASP A 245 -38.88 -15.61 20.33
N GLY A 246 -38.21 -14.45 20.28
CA GLY A 246 -38.52 -13.30 21.13
C GLY A 246 -39.94 -12.76 20.94
N GLU A 247 -40.45 -12.76 19.71
CA GLU A 247 -41.83 -12.35 19.40
C GLU A 247 -42.86 -13.32 19.98
N LYS A 248 -42.64 -14.63 19.86
CA LYS A 248 -43.50 -15.66 20.48
C LYS A 248 -43.51 -15.58 22.00
N VAL A 249 -42.35 -15.35 22.61
CA VAL A 249 -42.22 -15.16 24.06
C VAL A 249 -42.92 -13.87 24.49
N LEU A 250 -42.77 -12.78 23.73
CA LEU A 250 -43.46 -11.51 23.99
C LEU A 250 -44.98 -11.65 23.87
N GLU A 251 -45.47 -12.37 22.87
CA GLU A 251 -46.89 -12.66 22.68
C GLU A 251 -47.46 -13.45 23.86
N LYS A 252 -46.78 -14.53 24.26
CA LYS A 252 -47.22 -15.37 25.39
C LYS A 252 -47.17 -14.63 26.73
N ILE A 253 -46.12 -13.84 26.99
CA ILE A 253 -46.04 -12.99 28.20
C ILE A 253 -47.17 -11.96 28.23
N ARG A 254 -47.53 -11.34 27.09
CA ARG A 254 -48.65 -10.37 27.03
C ARG A 254 -50.02 -11.00 27.29
N LEU A 255 -50.19 -12.28 26.98
CA LEU A 255 -51.43 -13.02 27.20
C LEU A 255 -51.54 -13.57 28.64
N ASP A 256 -50.41 -13.72 29.34
CA ASP A 256 -50.32 -14.18 30.74
C ASP A 256 -50.37 -13.03 31.78
N ILE A 257 -50.41 -11.77 31.35
CA ILE A 257 -50.60 -10.55 32.20
C ILE A 257 -52.08 -10.23 32.31
#